data_AF-A0A6C0CPN3-F1
#
_entry.id   AF-A0A6C0CPN3-F1
#
_cell.length_a   1.000
_cell.length_b   1.000
_cell.length_c   1.000
_cell.angle_alpha   90.00
_cell.angle_beta   90.00
_cell.angle_gamma   90.00
#
_symmetry.space_group_name_H-M   'P 1'
#
loop_
_entity.id
_entity.type
_entity.pdbx_description
1 polymer ?
#
loop_
_entity_poly.entity_id
_entity_poly.type
_entity_poly.pdbx_seq_one_letter_code
_entity_poly.pdbx_strand_id
1 'polypeptide(L)'
;MDDPRELLLDHVNTHRKGFHVDEGPSTWIPNIKENICELVINVICDYIREERDERSLGMGRLEMKYICTEDFVESEDAEKWIKMNPQKNDTGLIMYIYDNVRYMTMGVHRRSLLYLINMLYFYL
;
A
#
# COMPACT_ATOMS: atom_id res chain seq x y z
N MET A 1 -17.54 8.47 13.84
CA MET A 1 -17.44 7.87 12.49
C MET A 1 -18.09 8.89 11.60
N ASP A 2 -17.29 9.58 10.80
CA ASP A 2 -17.81 10.57 9.87
C ASP A 2 -18.67 9.86 8.84
N ASP A 3 -19.83 10.44 8.50
CA ASP A 3 -20.69 9.89 7.46
C ASP A 3 -19.92 9.93 6.13
N PRO A 4 -19.74 8.79 5.42
CA PRO A 4 -19.06 8.77 4.13
C PRO A 4 -19.62 9.79 3.13
N ARG A 5 -20.91 10.10 3.21
CA ARG A 5 -21.56 11.11 2.39
C ARG A 5 -21.04 12.52 2.68
N GLU A 6 -20.89 12.86 3.96
CA GLU A 6 -20.41 14.17 4.38
C GLU A 6 -18.93 14.34 4.05
N LEU A 7 -18.10 13.30 4.25
CA LEU A 7 -16.71 13.31 3.80
C LEU A 7 -16.58 13.57 2.29
N LEU A 8 -17.43 12.93 1.49
CA LEU A 8 -17.46 13.14 0.04
C LEU A 8 -17.89 14.56 -0.30
N LEU A 9 -18.94 15.07 0.35
CA LEU A 9 -19.44 16.43 0.13
C LEU A 9 -18.37 17.47 0.45
N ASP A 10 -17.69 17.33 1.58
CA ASP A 10 -16.60 18.20 1.99
C ASP A 10 -15.46 18.18 0.98
N HIS A 11 -15.04 16.98 0.54
CA HIS A 11 -14.00 16.83 -0.47
C HIS A 11 -14.38 17.49 -1.80
N VAL A 12 -15.62 17.32 -2.24
CA VAL A 12 -16.14 17.96 -3.46
C VAL A 12 -16.12 19.49 -3.31
N ASN A 13 -16.53 20.01 -2.16
CA ASN A 13 -16.54 21.45 -1.90
C ASN A 13 -15.13 22.06 -1.83
N THR A 14 -14.10 21.29 -1.46
CA THR A 14 -12.71 21.78 -1.50
C THR A 14 -12.16 21.98 -2.91
N HIS A 15 -12.76 21.33 -3.93
CA HIS A 15 -12.35 21.48 -5.32
C HIS A 15 -12.83 22.82 -5.89
N ARG A 16 -11.97 23.84 -5.83
CA ARG A 16 -12.28 25.22 -6.26
C ARG A 16 -12.82 25.35 -7.69
N LYS A 17 -12.48 24.41 -8.57
CA LYS A 17 -12.90 24.43 -9.98
C LYS A 17 -14.22 23.67 -10.24
N GLY A 18 -14.77 22.98 -9.24
CA GLY A 18 -15.90 22.07 -9.45
C GLY A 18 -15.52 20.85 -10.30
N PHE A 19 -16.53 20.06 -10.67
CA PHE A 19 -16.39 18.89 -11.52
C PHE A 19 -17.24 19.07 -12.78
N HIS A 20 -16.61 19.01 -13.95
CA HIS A 20 -17.26 19.15 -15.25
C HIS A 20 -17.13 17.84 -16.03
N VAL A 21 -18.21 17.06 -16.08
CA VAL A 21 -18.19 15.67 -16.60
C VAL A 21 -17.91 15.60 -18.11
N ASP A 22 -18.35 16.63 -18.84
CA ASP A 22 -18.33 16.69 -20.31
C ASP A 22 -17.18 17.54 -20.88
N GLU A 23 -16.26 18.03 -20.05
CA GLU A 23 -15.13 18.85 -20.51
C GLU A 23 -13.91 18.01 -20.91
N GLY A 24 -13.50 18.14 -22.17
CA GLY A 24 -12.28 17.52 -22.69
C GLY A 24 -12.39 16.02 -22.98
N PRO A 25 -11.28 15.35 -23.31
CA PRO A 25 -11.26 13.89 -23.49
C PRO A 25 -11.55 13.20 -22.16
N SER A 26 -12.29 12.09 -22.21
CA SER A 26 -12.59 11.30 -21.01
C SER A 26 -11.31 10.78 -20.35
N THR A 27 -10.95 11.36 -19.21
CA THR A 27 -9.81 10.96 -18.37
C THR A 27 -10.26 10.16 -17.15
N TRP A 28 -11.57 9.93 -17.00
CA TRP A 28 -12.17 9.33 -15.80
C TRP A 28 -11.61 7.94 -15.50
N ILE A 29 -11.56 7.03 -16.49
CA ILE A 29 -11.05 5.66 -16.28
C ILE A 29 -9.54 5.66 -15.95
N PRO A 30 -8.66 6.34 -16.72
CA PRO A 30 -7.25 6.47 -16.34
C PRO A 30 -7.05 7.03 -14.93
N ASN A 31 -7.78 8.10 -14.58
CA ASN A 31 -7.70 8.70 -13.25
C ASN A 31 -8.18 7.71 -12.16
N ILE A 32 -9.25 6.95 -12.41
CA ILE A 32 -9.71 5.93 -11.46
C ILE A 32 -8.61 4.88 -11.22
N LYS A 33 -7.97 4.38 -12.30
CA LYS A 33 -6.87 3.41 -12.18
C LYS A 33 -5.72 3.96 -11.35
N GLU A 34 -5.27 5.18 -11.68
CA GLU A 34 -4.16 5.84 -10.99
C GLU A 34 -4.47 6.04 -9.50
N ASN A 35 -5.65 6.58 -9.17
CA ASN A 35 -6.06 6.79 -7.78
C ASN A 35 -6.20 5.48 -7.00
N ILE A 36 -6.70 4.40 -7.62
CA ILE A 36 -6.75 3.08 -6.96
C ILE A 36 -5.33 2.57 -6.68
N CYS A 37 -4.40 2.69 -7.64
CA CYS A 37 -3.00 2.29 -7.46
C CYS A 37 -2.33 3.08 -6.34
N GLU A 38 -2.51 4.41 -6.30
CA GLU A 38 -1.99 5.26 -5.23
C GLU A 38 -2.54 4.86 -3.87
N LEU A 39 -3.85 4.59 -3.78
CA LEU A 39 -4.48 4.17 -2.53
C LEU A 39 -4.00 2.79 -2.07
N VAL A 40 -3.80 1.83 -2.99
CA VAL A 40 -3.18 0.53 -2.69
C VAL A 40 -1.80 0.72 -2.07
N ILE A 41 -0.96 1.57 -2.67
CA ILE A 41 0.38 1.87 -2.16
C ILE A 41 0.29 2.48 -0.75
N ASN A 42 -0.57 3.48 -0.56
CA ASN A 42 -0.74 4.13 0.74
C ASN A 42 -1.18 3.16 1.84
N VAL A 43 -2.12 2.26 1.54
CA VAL A 43 -2.57 1.23 2.50
C VAL A 43 -1.44 0.25 2.85
N ILE A 44 -0.60 -0.13 1.88
CA ILE A 44 0.55 -0.99 2.14
C ILE A 44 1.60 -0.26 2.99
N CYS A 45 1.90 1.00 2.70
CA CYS A 45 2.83 1.81 3.49
C CYS A 45 2.36 1.97 4.93
N ASP A 46 1.07 2.26 5.13
CA ASP A 46 0.47 2.38 6.46
C ASP A 46 0.53 1.05 7.23
N TYR A 47 0.24 -0.07 6.55
CA TYR A 47 0.39 -1.42 7.13
C TYR A 47 1.83 -1.72 7.55
N ILE A 48 2.82 -1.41 6.71
CA ILE A 48 4.24 -1.60 7.04
C ILE A 48 4.58 -0.79 8.29
N ARG A 49 4.11 0.46 8.35
CA ARG A 49 4.38 1.36 9.47
C ARG A 49 3.78 0.82 10.78
N GLU A 50 2.50 0.43 10.75
CA GLU A 50 1.81 -0.16 11.90
C GLU A 50 2.54 -1.42 12.40
N GLU A 51 2.90 -2.34 11.51
CA GLU A 51 3.59 -3.58 11.90
C GLU A 51 5.00 -3.34 12.48
N ARG A 52 5.69 -2.28 12.05
CA ARG A 52 6.98 -1.87 12.64
C ARG A 52 6.80 -1.26 14.02
N ASP A 53 5.76 -0.45 14.22
CA ASP A 53 5.49 0.23 15.49
C ASP A 53 4.96 -0.75 16.56
N GLU A 54 4.19 -1.78 16.18
CA GLU A 54 3.62 -2.76 17.12
C GLU A 54 4.60 -3.85 17.58
N ARG A 55 5.65 -4.14 16.80
CA ARG A 55 6.55 -5.27 17.06
C ARG A 55 7.83 -4.83 17.78
N SER A 56 8.24 -5.62 18.77
CA SER A 56 9.44 -5.36 19.58
C SER A 56 10.75 -5.28 18.77
N LEU A 57 10.81 -5.93 17.61
CA LEU A 57 11.96 -5.93 16.71
C LEU A 57 11.97 -4.74 15.73
N GLY A 58 10.94 -3.89 15.74
CA GLY A 58 10.83 -2.77 14.80
C GLY A 58 10.63 -3.20 13.34
N MET A 59 10.20 -4.44 13.09
CA MET A 59 10.09 -5.03 11.76
C MET A 59 8.83 -5.90 11.64
N GLY A 60 8.08 -5.69 10.55
CA GLY A 60 6.86 -6.44 10.28
C GLY A 60 7.10 -7.90 9.90
N ARG A 61 6.09 -8.77 10.07
CA ARG A 61 6.26 -10.21 9.75
C ARG A 61 6.55 -10.47 8.28
N LEU A 62 5.83 -9.79 7.38
CA LEU A 62 6.06 -9.95 5.94
C LEU A 62 7.35 -9.28 5.49
N GLU A 63 7.75 -8.19 6.15
CA GLU A 63 9.04 -7.54 5.93
C GLU A 63 10.21 -8.47 6.30
N MET A 64 10.14 -9.15 7.45
CA MET A 64 11.13 -10.17 7.81
C MET A 64 11.23 -11.28 6.75
N LYS A 65 10.10 -11.75 6.22
CA LYS A 65 10.10 -12.79 5.17
C LYS A 65 10.65 -12.29 3.84
N TYR A 66 10.46 -11.00 3.54
CA TYR A 66 11.02 -10.38 2.36
C TYR A 66 12.55 -10.28 2.44
N ILE A 67 13.08 -9.93 3.63
CA ILE A 67 14.52 -9.77 3.88
C ILE A 67 15.24 -11.11 4.06
N CYS A 68 14.56 -12.12 4.60
CA CYS A 68 15.14 -13.43 4.90
C CYS A 68 15.35 -14.29 3.64
N THR A 69 16.30 -13.88 2.80
CA THR A 69 16.80 -14.63 1.64
C THR A 69 17.76 -15.74 2.07
N GLU A 70 18.09 -16.68 1.17
CA GLU A 70 19.12 -17.70 1.43
C GLU A 70 20.45 -17.05 1.82
N ASP A 71 20.87 -16.01 1.10
CA ASP A 71 22.07 -15.21 1.40
C ASP A 71 22.05 -14.58 2.81
N PHE A 72 20.87 -14.19 3.30
CA PHE A 72 20.71 -13.65 4.64
C PHE A 72 20.89 -14.75 5.70
N VAL A 73 20.29 -15.93 5.47
CA VAL A 73 20.38 -17.10 6.38
C VAL A 73 21.81 -17.63 6.44
N GLU A 74 22.53 -17.61 5.32
CA GLU A 74 23.92 -18.06 5.23
C GLU A 74 24.94 -17.02 5.74
N SER A 75 24.50 -15.80 6.06
CA SER A 75 25.38 -14.75 6.55
C SER A 75 25.88 -15.03 7.97
N GLU A 76 27.19 -14.91 8.19
CA GLU A 76 27.78 -15.05 9.54
C GLU A 76 27.32 -13.94 10.50
N ASP A 77 26.94 -12.78 9.96
CA ASP A 77 26.48 -11.61 10.71
C ASP A 77 25.30 -10.94 9.98
N ALA A 78 24.10 -11.24 10.47
CA ALA A 78 22.84 -10.74 9.91
C ALA A 78 22.72 -9.20 9.98
N GLU A 79 23.25 -8.56 11.02
CA GLU A 79 23.18 -7.10 11.16
C GLU A 79 24.10 -6.42 10.14
N LYS A 80 25.30 -6.99 9.94
CA LYS A 80 26.23 -6.54 8.91
C LYS A 80 25.67 -6.78 7.51
N TRP A 81 25.02 -7.92 7.25
CA TRP A 81 24.40 -8.20 5.95
C TRP A 81 23.34 -7.16 5.59
N ILE A 82 22.47 -6.79 6.53
CA ILE A 82 21.44 -5.76 6.31
C ILE A 82 22.09 -4.41 5.97
N LYS A 83 23.15 -4.02 6.68
CA LYS A 83 23.88 -2.77 6.41
C LYS A 83 24.60 -2.77 5.06
N MET A 84 25.08 -3.93 4.61
CA MET A 84 25.79 -4.09 3.34
C MET A 84 24.87 -4.27 2.14
N ASN A 85 23.60 -4.62 2.36
CA ASN A 85 22.59 -4.81 1.32
C ASN A 85 21.39 -3.86 1.52
N PRO A 86 21.62 -2.53 1.49
CA PRO A 86 20.54 -1.58 1.64
C PRO A 86 19.58 -1.67 0.45
N GLN A 87 18.29 -1.76 0.74
CA GLN A 87 17.27 -1.61 -0.29
C GLN A 87 17.31 -0.17 -0.83
N LYS A 88 17.30 -0.01 -2.15
CA LYS A 88 17.34 1.32 -2.79
C LYS A 88 16.12 2.18 -2.42
N ASN A 89 14.97 1.53 -2.27
CA ASN A 89 13.70 2.10 -1.85
C ASN A 89 12.77 0.95 -1.39
N ASP A 90 11.59 1.29 -0.87
CA ASP A 90 10.62 0.30 -0.40
C ASP A 90 9.78 -0.33 -1.53
N THR A 91 10.06 -0.02 -2.81
CA THR A 91 9.26 -0.53 -3.94
C THR A 91 9.20 -2.06 -3.96
N GLY A 92 10.32 -2.74 -3.69
CA GLY A 92 10.36 -4.19 -3.64
C GLY A 92 9.51 -4.78 -2.50
N LEU A 93 9.58 -4.17 -1.32
CA LEU A 93 8.77 -4.57 -0.16
C LEU A 93 7.27 -4.32 -0.41
N ILE A 94 6.91 -3.20 -1.02
CA ILE A 94 5.52 -2.89 -1.38
C ILE A 94 4.96 -3.96 -2.32
N MET A 95 5.69 -4.30 -3.38
CA MET A 95 5.26 -5.36 -4.32
C MET A 95 5.19 -6.72 -3.65
N TYR A 96 6.17 -7.05 -2.78
CA TYR A 96 6.13 -8.30 -2.03
C TYR A 96 4.88 -8.41 -1.14
N ILE A 97 4.48 -7.33 -0.47
CA ILE A 97 3.26 -7.32 0.35
C ILE A 97 2.02 -7.44 -0.53
N TYR A 98 1.95 -6.74 -1.65
CA TYR A 98 0.86 -6.85 -2.63
C TYR A 98 0.64 -8.31 -3.08
N ASP A 99 1.71 -9.01 -3.45
CA ASP A 99 1.64 -10.42 -3.87
C ASP A 99 1.27 -11.38 -2.73
N ASN A 100 1.41 -10.92 -1.49
CA ASN A 100 1.23 -11.72 -0.27
C ASN A 100 0.10 -11.20 0.64
N VAL A 101 -0.87 -10.44 0.11
CA VAL A 101 -2.00 -9.88 0.88
C VAL A 101 -2.75 -10.92 1.72
N ARG A 102 -2.87 -12.15 1.21
CA ARG A 102 -3.49 -13.28 1.94
C ARG A 102 -2.81 -13.64 3.27
N TYR A 103 -1.53 -13.29 3.42
CA TYR A 103 -0.71 -13.54 4.60
C TYR A 103 -0.56 -12.32 5.51
N MET A 104 -1.23 -11.21 5.23
CA MET A 104 -1.26 -10.06 6.13
C MET A 104 -2.01 -10.40 7.42
N THR A 105 -1.70 -9.67 8.48
CA THR A 105 -2.48 -9.67 9.73
C THR A 105 -3.95 -9.32 9.41
N MET A 106 -4.88 -9.98 10.11
CA MET A 106 -6.31 -9.71 9.94
C MET A 106 -6.60 -8.30 10.47
N GLY A 107 -7.13 -7.42 9.62
CA GLY A 107 -7.30 -6.02 10.01
C GLY A 107 -7.95 -5.18 8.92
N VAL A 108 -7.87 -3.86 9.10
CA VAL A 108 -8.40 -2.89 8.13
C VAL A 108 -7.60 -2.91 6.82
N HIS A 109 -6.26 -2.92 6.86
CA HIS A 109 -5.44 -2.87 5.64
C HIS A 109 -5.68 -4.07 4.72
N ARG A 110 -5.69 -5.29 5.28
CA ARG A 110 -5.95 -6.50 4.49
C ARG A 110 -7.32 -6.44 3.82
N ARG A 111 -8.37 -6.01 4.55
CA ARG A 111 -9.72 -5.89 3.98
C ARG A 111 -9.76 -4.81 2.89
N SER A 112 -9.19 -3.64 3.15
CA SER A 112 -9.10 -2.55 2.18
C SER A 112 -8.41 -2.99 0.89
N LEU A 113 -7.26 -3.67 0.98
CA LEU A 113 -6.53 -4.16 -0.19
C LEU A 113 -7.33 -5.18 -0.99
N LEU A 114 -8.04 -6.11 -0.34
CA LEU A 114 -8.91 -7.05 -1.05
C LEU A 114 -9.99 -6.34 -1.88
N TYR A 115 -10.61 -5.28 -1.35
CA TYR A 115 -11.59 -4.48 -2.10
C TYR A 115 -10.94 -3.66 -3.22
N LEU A 116 -9.82 -2.99 -2.92
CA LEU A 116 -9.11 -2.14 -3.88
C LEU A 116 -8.59 -2.93 -5.08
N ILE A 117 -8.00 -4.11 -4.85
CA ILE A 117 -7.52 -5.00 -5.90
C ILE A 117 -8.67 -5.46 -6.79
N ASN A 118 -9.81 -5.85 -6.20
CA ASN A 118 -10.99 -6.22 -6.97
C ASN A 118 -11.52 -5.04 -7.81
N MET A 119 -11.54 -3.83 -7.25
CA MET A 119 -11.92 -2.64 -8.01
C MET A 119 -10.95 -2.38 -9.15
N LEU A 120 -9.64 -2.55 -8.96
CA LEU A 120 -8.66 -2.39 -10.03
C LEU A 120 -8.96 -3.35 -11.20
N TYR A 121 -9.28 -4.62 -10.92
CA TYR A 121 -9.69 -5.60 -11.94
C TYR A 121 -10.94 -5.20 -12.73
N PHE A 122 -11.85 -4.39 -12.19
CA PHE A 122 -13.03 -3.92 -12.92
C PHE A 122 -12.70 -2.90 -14.01
N TYR A 123 -11.53 -2.27 -13.93
CA TYR A 123 -11.10 -1.26 -14.89
C TYR A 123 -10.01 -1.77 -15.84
N LEU A 124 -9.38 -2.94 -15.58
CA LEU A 124 -8.36 -3.54 -16.45
C LEU A 124 -8.93 -3.90 -17.83
#